data_AF-A0A6M5J8Y3-F1
#
_entry.id   AF-A0A6M5J8Y3-F1
#
_cell.length_a   1.000
_cell.length_b   1.000
_cell.length_c   1.000
_cell.angle_alpha   90.00
_cell.angle_beta   90.00
_cell.angle_gamma   90.00
#
_symmetry.space_group_name_H-M   'P 1'
#
loop_
_entity.id
_entity.type
_entity.pdbx_description
1 polymer ?
#
loop_
_entity_poly.entity_id
_entity_poly.type
_entity_poly.pdbx_seq_one_letter_code
_entity_poly.pdbx_strand_id
1 'polypeptide(L)'
;MRVLRIYHDLTFGLESWIGSDTVPHICAGLALWLIGALVLRRPLRDPWSLSLTVLGEAVNETFDYILHIGWSLGDTLHDIAWTLFWPIVIQQFLARSRR
;
A
#
# COMPACT_ATOMS: atom_id res chain seq x y z
N MET A 1 8.48 16.84 -10.93
CA MET A 1 7.12 17.35 -11.21
C MET A 1 6.33 16.52 -12.23
N ARG A 2 6.82 16.29 -13.46
CA ARG A 2 6.05 15.54 -14.48
C ARG A 2 5.71 14.10 -14.06
N VAL A 3 6.68 13.36 -13.50
CA VAL A 3 6.47 11.97 -13.06
C VAL A 3 5.45 11.87 -11.93
N LEU A 4 5.57 12.75 -10.93
CA LEU A 4 4.64 12.83 -9.80
C LEU A 4 3.20 13.12 -10.24
N ARG A 5 3.03 14.00 -11.23
CA ARG A 5 1.71 14.33 -11.78
C ARG A 5 1.12 13.16 -12.57
N ILE A 6 1.92 12.48 -13.39
CA ILE A 6 1.48 11.27 -14.11
C ILE A 6 1.06 10.19 -13.13
N TYR A 7 1.83 10.00 -12.06
CA TYR A 7 1.49 9.06 -10.99
C TYR A 7 0.11 9.37 -10.40
N HIS A 8 -0.07 10.61 -9.93
CA HIS A 8 -1.34 11.08 -9.37
C HIS A 8 -2.51 10.93 -10.35
N ASP A 9 -2.34 11.32 -11.62
CA ASP A 9 -3.41 11.24 -12.61
C ASP A 9 -3.83 9.78 -12.88
N LEU A 10 -2.89 8.83 -12.75
CA LEU A 10 -3.18 7.40 -12.88
C LEU A 10 -3.89 6.84 -11.66
N THR A 11 -3.46 7.17 -10.44
CA THR A 11 -4.10 6.71 -9.19
C THR A 11 -5.52 7.26 -9.08
N PHE A 12 -5.68 8.57 -9.26
CA PHE A 12 -6.98 9.22 -9.28
C PHE A 12 -7.90 8.69 -10.41
N GLY A 13 -7.31 8.40 -11.58
CA GLY A 13 -8.03 7.78 -12.69
C GLY A 13 -8.56 6.38 -12.33
N LEU A 14 -7.79 5.60 -11.57
CA LEU A 14 -8.19 4.28 -11.09
C LEU A 14 -9.27 4.37 -10.02
N GLU A 15 -9.09 5.23 -9.02
CA GLU A 15 -10.07 5.47 -7.95
C GLU A 15 -11.42 5.93 -8.52
N SER A 16 -11.39 6.89 -9.44
CA SER A 16 -12.61 7.41 -10.08
C SER A 16 -13.32 6.36 -10.94
N TRP A 17 -12.59 5.48 -11.62
CA TRP A 17 -13.17 4.38 -12.39
C TRP A 17 -13.80 3.30 -11.50
N ILE A 18 -13.15 2.98 -10.37
CA ILE A 18 -13.65 2.00 -9.39
C ILE A 18 -14.81 2.60 -8.57
N GLY A 19 -14.84 3.91 -8.40
CA GLY A 19 -15.78 4.60 -7.51
C GLY A 19 -15.45 4.41 -6.03
N SER A 20 -14.22 4.03 -5.71
CA SER A 20 -13.73 3.84 -4.34
C SER A 20 -12.24 4.11 -4.29
N ASP A 21 -11.87 4.88 -3.29
CA ASP A 21 -10.51 5.17 -2.88
C ASP A 21 -9.87 3.97 -2.14
N THR A 22 -10.63 3.37 -1.22
CA THR A 22 -10.21 2.24 -0.38
C THR A 22 -9.82 0.96 -1.13
N VAL A 23 -10.52 0.60 -2.20
CA VAL A 23 -10.28 -0.67 -2.92
C VAL A 23 -8.87 -0.72 -3.56
N PRO A 24 -8.44 0.32 -4.30
CA PRO A 24 -7.05 0.47 -4.74
C PRO A 24 -6.01 0.24 -3.63
N HIS A 25 -6.16 0.86 -2.46
CA HIS A 25 -5.22 0.72 -1.35
C HIS A 25 -5.11 -0.73 -0.86
N ILE A 26 -6.24 -1.42 -0.67
CA ILE A 26 -6.24 -2.84 -0.29
C ILE A 26 -5.51 -3.70 -1.34
N CYS A 27 -5.84 -3.51 -2.61
CA CYS A 27 -5.24 -4.27 -3.71
C CYS A 27 -3.74 -3.99 -3.86
N ALA A 28 -3.33 -2.72 -3.78
CA ALA A 28 -1.95 -2.29 -3.83
C ALA A 28 -1.16 -2.88 -2.65
N GLY A 29 -1.73 -2.82 -1.45
CA GLY A 29 -1.12 -3.38 -0.25
C GLY A 29 -0.81 -4.86 -0.34
N LEU A 30 -1.78 -5.65 -0.80
CA LEU A 30 -1.63 -7.09 -1.04
C LEU A 30 -0.62 -7.38 -2.15
N ALA A 31 -0.68 -6.65 -3.27
CA ALA A 31 0.23 -6.83 -4.39
C ALA A 31 1.69 -6.54 -3.98
N LEU A 32 1.94 -5.42 -3.31
CA LEU A 32 3.27 -5.06 -2.81
C LEU A 32 3.82 -6.08 -1.82
N TRP A 33 2.97 -6.67 -0.98
CA TRP A 33 3.38 -7.71 -0.05
C TRP A 33 3.82 -8.99 -0.76
N LEU A 34 3.04 -9.45 -1.75
CA LEU A 34 3.40 -10.60 -2.58
C LEU A 34 4.71 -10.36 -3.33
N ILE A 35 4.87 -9.17 -3.92
CA ILE A 35 6.10 -8.77 -4.61
C ILE A 35 7.26 -8.72 -3.62
N GLY A 36 7.06 -8.20 -2.41
CA GLY A 36 8.08 -8.15 -1.36
C GLY A 36 8.59 -9.52 -0.97
N ALA A 37 7.70 -10.50 -0.81
CA ALA A 37 8.08 -11.89 -0.59
C ALA A 37 8.92 -12.46 -1.74
N LEU A 38 8.53 -12.19 -3.00
CA LEU A 38 9.26 -12.67 -4.18
C LEU A 38 10.64 -12.02 -4.33
N VAL A 39 10.71 -10.70 -4.22
CA VAL A 39 11.94 -9.91 -4.37
C VAL A 39 12.95 -10.25 -3.28
N LEU A 40 12.51 -10.30 -2.02
CA LEU A 40 13.37 -10.64 -0.89
C LEU A 40 13.60 -12.14 -0.74
N ARG A 41 12.93 -12.97 -1.56
CA ARG A 41 12.96 -14.44 -1.49
C ARG A 41 12.65 -14.94 -0.07
N ARG A 42 11.70 -14.28 0.59
CA ARG A 42 11.23 -14.61 1.94
C ARG A 42 9.81 -15.19 1.86
N PRO A 43 9.45 -16.14 2.73
CA PRO A 43 8.09 -16.63 2.77
C PRO A 43 7.14 -15.51 3.23
N LEU A 44 5.86 -15.56 2.81
CA LEU A 44 4.85 -14.55 3.18
C LEU A 44 4.68 -14.37 4.69
N ARG A 45 4.96 -15.41 5.49
CA ARG A 45 4.94 -15.34 6.95
C ARG A 45 6.11 -14.55 7.57
N ASP A 46 7.16 -14.26 6.82
CA ASP A 46 8.30 -13.47 7.32
C ASP A 46 7.88 -11.99 7.36
N PRO A 47 8.01 -11.28 8.49
CA PRO A 47 7.69 -9.85 8.57
C PRO A 47 8.40 -9.01 7.51
N TRP A 48 9.61 -9.41 7.08
CA TRP A 48 10.34 -8.68 6.04
C TRP A 48 9.64 -8.68 4.68
N SER A 49 8.76 -9.65 4.41
CA SER A 49 7.95 -9.64 3.18
C SER A 49 7.06 -8.41 3.05
N LEU A 50 6.68 -7.76 4.16
CA LEU A 50 5.86 -6.53 4.19
C LEU A 50 6.65 -5.25 3.89
N SER A 51 7.98 -5.32 3.80
CA SER A 51 8.81 -4.13 3.63
C SER A 51 8.46 -3.32 2.38
N LEU A 52 8.16 -3.97 1.25
CA LEU A 52 7.75 -3.26 0.04
C LEU A 52 6.37 -2.61 0.19
N THR A 53 5.45 -3.22 0.94
CA THR A 53 4.15 -2.62 1.24
C THR A 53 4.33 -1.34 2.06
N VAL A 54 5.12 -1.41 3.13
CA VAL A 54 5.39 -0.25 4.01
C VAL A 54 6.12 0.85 3.24
N LEU A 55 7.11 0.50 2.43
CA LEU A 55 7.84 1.48 1.61
C LEU A 55 6.96 2.10 0.53
N GLY A 56 6.12 1.30 -0.15
CA GLY A 56 5.23 1.79 -1.19
C GLY A 56 4.22 2.79 -0.64
N GLU A 57 3.61 2.47 0.50
CA GLU A 57 2.68 3.37 1.18
C GLU A 57 3.37 4.66 1.65
N ALA A 58 4.54 4.55 2.27
CA ALA A 58 5.29 5.74 2.71
C ALA A 58 5.68 6.65 1.53
N VAL A 59 5.99 6.06 0.37
CA VAL A 59 6.25 6.82 -0.86
C VAL A 59 4.98 7.47 -1.40
N ASN A 60 3.84 6.78 -1.37
CA ASN A 60 2.53 7.34 -1.75
C ASN A 60 2.24 8.61 -0.95
N GLU A 61 2.21 8.49 0.39
CA GLU A 61 1.90 9.60 1.28
C GLU A 61 2.89 10.76 1.17
N THR A 62 4.16 10.44 0.92
CA THR A 62 5.17 11.47 0.67
C THR A 62 4.86 12.26 -0.61
N PHE A 63 4.34 11.60 -1.65
CA PHE A 63 3.97 12.27 -2.89
C PHE A 63 2.74 13.16 -2.72
N ASP A 64 1.73 12.68 -1.99
CA ASP A 64 0.52 13.46 -1.71
C ASP A 64 0.84 14.69 -0.85
N TYR A 65 1.71 14.52 0.15
CA TYR A 65 2.25 15.62 0.95
C TYR A 65 3.00 16.66 0.11
N ILE A 66 3.93 16.23 -0.76
CA ILE A 66 4.73 17.14 -1.60
C ILE A 66 3.85 17.91 -2.58
N LEU A 67 2.85 17.25 -3.17
CA LEU A 67 1.98 17.87 -4.17
C LEU A 67 0.83 18.68 -3.56
N HIS A 68 0.59 18.56 -2.25
CA HIS A 68 -0.55 19.15 -1.54
C HIS A 68 -1.90 18.75 -2.15
N ILE A 69 -1.99 17.51 -2.66
CA ILE A 69 -3.22 16.99 -3.28
C ILE A 69 -3.84 15.99 -2.32
N GLY A 70 -5.11 16.20 -1.94
CA GLY A 70 -5.84 15.27 -1.07
C GLY A 70 -5.28 15.11 0.35
N TRP A 71 -4.17 15.77 0.67
CA TRP A 71 -3.46 15.51 1.92
C TRP A 71 -4.19 16.08 3.13
N SER A 72 -4.66 15.17 3.99
CA SER A 72 -5.00 15.44 5.38
C SER A 72 -4.47 14.30 6.25
N LEU A 73 -4.23 14.57 7.53
CA LEU A 73 -3.83 13.51 8.46
C LEU A 73 -4.88 12.38 8.54
N GLY A 74 -6.16 12.70 8.33
CA GLY A 74 -7.24 11.72 8.32
C GLY A 74 -7.14 10.78 7.13
N ASP A 75 -6.92 11.33 5.94
CA ASP A 75 -6.82 10.58 4.69
C ASP A 75 -5.55 9.72 4.69
N THR A 76 -4.40 10.30 5.05
CA THR A 76 -3.14 9.54 5.23
C THR A 76 -3.29 8.35 6.18
N LEU A 77 -3.97 8.53 7.32
CA LEU A 77 -4.16 7.42 8.27
C LEU A 77 -5.11 6.36 7.72
N HIS A 78 -6.11 6.76 6.94
CA HIS A 78 -7.05 5.87 6.28
C HIS A 78 -6.34 5.04 5.20
N ASP A 79 -5.51 5.67 4.38
CA ASP A 79 -4.75 5.02 3.30
C ASP A 79 -3.74 4.02 3.87
N ILE A 80 -2.99 4.43 4.89
CA ILE A 80 -2.07 3.55 5.63
C ILE A 80 -2.83 2.35 6.21
N ALA A 81 -4.00 2.58 6.81
CA ALA A 81 -4.79 1.51 7.39
C ALA A 81 -5.23 0.51 6.33
N TRP A 82 -5.77 0.97 5.19
CA TRP A 82 -6.27 0.07 4.15
C TRP A 82 -5.17 -0.64 3.37
N THR A 83 -4.03 0.03 3.15
CA THR A 83 -2.85 -0.59 2.52
C THR A 83 -2.22 -1.66 3.41
N LEU A 84 -2.12 -1.44 4.73
CA LEU A 84 -1.38 -2.34 5.62
C LEU A 84 -2.23 -3.40 6.33
N PHE A 85 -3.51 -3.15 6.58
CA PHE A 85 -4.32 -3.98 7.47
C PHE A 85 -4.36 -5.45 7.05
N TRP A 86 -4.81 -5.74 5.81
CA TRP A 86 -4.96 -7.12 5.35
C TRP A 86 -3.62 -7.87 5.19
N PRO A 87 -2.57 -7.27 4.59
CA PRO A 87 -1.24 -7.88 4.57
C PRO A 87 -0.74 -8.28 5.97
N ILE A 88 -0.87 -7.39 6.97
CA ILE A 88 -0.45 -7.67 8.35
C ILE A 88 -1.29 -8.79 8.96
N VAL A 89 -2.62 -8.71 8.87
CA VAL A 89 -3.52 -9.72 9.44
C VAL A 89 -3.21 -11.11 8.88
N ILE A 90 -3.08 -11.23 7.56
CA ILE A 90 -2.81 -12.51 6.91
C ILE A 90 -1.39 -12.98 7.25
N GLN A 91 -0.38 -12.10 7.20
CA GLN A 91 1.00 -12.44 7.57
C GLN A 91 1.07 -12.98 9.00
N GLN A 92 0.39 -12.35 9.96
CA GLN A 92 0.34 -12.78 11.36
C GLN A 92 -0.37 -14.12 11.52
N PHE A 93 -1.47 -14.34 10.79
CA PHE A 93 -2.14 -15.63 10.75
C PHE A 93 -1.21 -16.73 10.24
N LEU A 94 -0.52 -16.48 9.11
CA LEU A 94 0.45 -17.41 8.53
C LEU A 94 1.62 -17.69 9.48
N ALA A 95 2.10 -16.67 10.19
CA ALA A 95 3.19 -16.82 11.18
C ALA A 95 2.78 -17.71 12.36
N ARG A 96 1.50 -17.70 12.76
CA ARG A 96 0.98 -18.50 13.88
C ARG A 96 0.53 -19.92 13.49
N SER A 97 0.09 -20.12 12.25
CA SER A 97 -0.46 -21.39 11.74
C SER A 97 0.53 -22.57 11.60
N ARG A 98 1.83 -22.35 11.81
CA ARG A 98 2.87 -23.40 11.79
C ARG A 98 3.23 -23.94 13.19
N ARG A 99 2.31 -23.85 14.16
CA ARG A 99 2.46 -24.49 15.46
C ARG A 99 1.79 -25.85 15.47
#